data_AF-A0A197JTZ5-F1
#
_entry.id   AF-A0A197JTZ5-F1
#
_cell.length_a   1.000
_cell.length_b   1.000
_cell.length_c   1.000
_cell.angle_alpha   90.00
_cell.angle_beta   90.00
_cell.angle_gamma   90.00
#
_symmetry.space_group_name_H-M   'P 1'
#
loop_
_entity.id
_entity.type
_entity.pdbx_description
1 polymer ?
#
loop_
_entity_poly.entity_id
_entity_poly.type
_entity_poly.pdbx_seq_one_letter_code
_entity_poly.pdbx_strand_id
1 'polypeptide(L)'
;MDHIKECPRQIIPCSLSEFGCPWKGPRFDLDAIHIPQCPYEAIRGFLELSKSRMEALEQENQQLRGLFHDMKPQVQQLRDQVGQLSESVQLFSHQEQQIGGGGGGGFGQSMLGYMDMGSPNYQYYPQQQLYRNDSYDEGAGEGGDHEVDMRAALAMERRNNSIGAESMISNGGAGGGGPGVRGSVADTQELLISENERIRSELETLTAGLASLELKQNMAIMTESMRLQEEVQSLRAVCHGLRMQMHYLLLEQQNNRHHPPGPPPPGSPAGGNANMQQAMKGGSNSAGGGGGGGSGGGRPLSTSGPLRPRFSDGLGRQETKL
;
A
#
# COMPACT_ATOMS: atom_id res chain seq x y z
N MET A 1 23.44 -32.61 34.45
CA MET A 1 22.43 -32.62 33.37
C MET A 1 22.95 -31.91 32.11
N ASP A 2 24.20 -31.46 32.12
CA ASP A 2 24.73 -30.52 31.11
C ASP A 2 25.23 -31.22 29.84
N HIS A 3 25.50 -32.54 29.91
CA HIS A 3 25.93 -33.33 28.77
C HIS A 3 24.93 -33.30 27.59
N ILE A 4 23.63 -33.18 27.83
CA ILE A 4 22.61 -33.18 26.75
C ILE A 4 22.79 -31.98 25.80
N LYS A 5 23.27 -30.84 26.30
CA LYS A 5 23.47 -29.63 25.48
C LYS A 5 24.67 -29.78 24.54
N GLU A 6 25.71 -30.48 24.98
CA GLU A 6 26.99 -30.65 24.27
C GLU A 6 27.12 -31.99 23.55
N CYS A 7 26.20 -32.93 23.77
CA CYS A 7 26.29 -34.28 23.21
C CYS A 7 26.22 -34.24 21.67
N PRO A 8 27.24 -34.73 20.95
CA PRO A 8 27.26 -34.72 19.49
C PRO A 8 26.21 -35.66 18.89
N ARG A 9 25.83 -36.72 19.61
CA ARG A 9 24.82 -37.70 19.19
C ARG A 9 23.38 -37.26 19.46
N GLN A 10 23.19 -36.14 20.15
CA GLN A 10 21.85 -35.63 20.42
C GLN A 10 21.15 -35.29 19.10
N ILE A 11 19.92 -35.81 18.94
CA ILE A 11 19.08 -35.46 17.79
C ILE A 11 18.56 -34.04 18.01
N ILE A 12 18.85 -33.15 17.07
CA ILE A 12 18.42 -31.76 17.05
C ILE A 12 17.79 -31.41 15.70
N PRO A 13 16.84 -30.47 15.66
CA PRO A 13 16.34 -29.93 14.41
C PRO A 13 17.37 -28.99 13.76
N CYS A 14 17.20 -28.72 12.47
CA CYS A 14 17.95 -27.67 11.77
C CYS A 14 17.74 -26.29 12.45
N SER A 15 18.76 -25.43 12.40
CA SER A 15 18.67 -24.03 12.85
C SER A 15 17.55 -23.27 12.14
N LEU A 16 17.28 -23.60 10.88
CA LEU A 16 16.23 -22.99 10.04
C LEU A 16 14.91 -23.78 10.09
N SER A 17 14.69 -24.60 11.13
CA SER A 17 13.42 -25.31 11.32
C SER A 17 12.24 -24.37 11.60
N GLU A 18 12.49 -23.17 12.16
CA GLU A 18 11.45 -22.14 12.32
C GLU A 18 10.88 -21.64 10.98
N PHE A 19 11.68 -21.70 9.92
CA PHE A 19 11.30 -21.35 8.55
C PHE A 19 10.81 -22.56 7.73
N GLY A 20 10.67 -23.73 8.36
CA GLY A 20 10.10 -24.92 7.73
C GLY A 20 11.11 -25.94 7.20
N CYS A 21 12.39 -25.88 7.59
CA CYS A 21 13.32 -26.97 7.27
C CYS A 21 12.90 -28.27 7.99
N PRO A 22 12.63 -29.39 7.27
CA PRO A 22 12.14 -30.62 7.88
C PRO A 22 13.24 -31.49 8.52
N TRP A 23 14.52 -31.13 8.36
CA TRP A 23 15.63 -31.96 8.81
C TRP A 23 15.74 -32.01 10.34
N LYS A 24 15.96 -33.24 10.84
CA LYS A 24 16.29 -33.55 12.23
C LYS A 24 17.32 -34.67 12.23
N GLY A 25 18.40 -34.52 12.98
CA GLY A 25 19.48 -35.51 13.00
C GLY A 25 20.48 -35.26 14.12
N PRO A 26 21.52 -36.11 14.24
CA PRO A 26 22.59 -35.92 15.20
C PRO A 26 23.27 -34.55 15.03
N ARG A 27 23.61 -33.88 16.13
CA ARG A 27 24.26 -32.57 16.11
C ARG A 27 25.52 -32.53 15.23
N PHE A 28 26.33 -33.58 15.23
CA PHE A 28 27.55 -33.61 14.41
C PHE A 28 27.29 -33.64 12.90
N ASP A 29 26.15 -34.19 12.45
CA ASP A 29 25.76 -34.23 11.04
C ASP A 29 25.16 -32.89 10.57
N LEU A 30 24.68 -32.06 11.51
CA LEU A 30 24.06 -30.77 11.20
C LEU A 30 25.06 -29.87 10.45
N ASP A 31 26.17 -29.53 11.09
CA ASP A 31 27.12 -28.56 10.55
C ASP A 31 27.96 -29.15 9.41
N ALA A 32 28.30 -30.45 9.50
CA ALA A 32 29.20 -31.09 8.55
C ALA A 32 28.51 -31.48 7.22
N ILE A 33 27.24 -31.87 7.26
CA ILE A 33 26.55 -32.46 6.11
C ILE A 33 25.32 -31.64 5.72
N HIS A 34 24.47 -31.32 6.70
CA HIS A 34 23.17 -30.73 6.40
C HIS A 34 23.26 -29.25 6.03
N ILE A 35 23.92 -28.40 6.83
CA ILE A 35 23.95 -26.94 6.63
C ILE A 35 24.42 -26.55 5.21
N PRO A 36 25.53 -27.10 4.66
CA PRO A 36 25.97 -26.77 3.29
C PRO A 36 24.99 -27.21 2.19
N GLN A 37 24.13 -28.20 2.48
CA GLN A 37 23.14 -28.74 1.54
C GLN A 37 21.72 -28.22 1.82
N CYS A 38 21.54 -27.44 2.88
CA CYS A 38 20.24 -26.96 3.32
C CYS A 38 19.75 -25.90 2.32
N PRO A 39 18.60 -26.10 1.64
CA PRO A 39 18.07 -25.11 0.69
C PRO A 39 17.81 -23.75 1.33
N TYR A 40 17.53 -23.73 2.64
CA TYR A 40 17.26 -22.52 3.40
C TYR A 40 18.52 -21.75 3.78
N GLU A 41 19.71 -22.38 3.81
CA GLU A 41 20.95 -21.69 4.20
C GLU A 41 21.32 -20.61 3.17
N ALA A 42 21.13 -20.90 1.88
CA ALA A 42 21.38 -19.95 0.79
C ALA A 42 20.47 -18.70 0.86
N ILE A 43 19.29 -18.81 1.47
CA ILE A 43 18.32 -17.72 1.61
C ILE A 43 18.19 -17.20 3.04
N ARG A 44 19.08 -17.63 3.96
CA ARG A 44 19.00 -17.31 5.38
C ARG A 44 18.95 -15.81 5.65
N GLY A 45 19.82 -15.04 5.01
CA GLY A 45 19.85 -13.57 5.19
C GLY A 45 18.54 -12.91 4.75
N PHE A 46 17.87 -13.42 3.72
CA PHE A 46 16.57 -12.91 3.30
C PHE A 46 15.47 -13.26 4.32
N LEU A 47 15.47 -14.47 4.86
CA LEU A 47 14.51 -14.91 5.88
C LEU A 47 14.64 -14.09 7.17
N GLU A 48 15.87 -13.84 7.64
CA GLU A 48 16.14 -13.01 8.80
C GLU A 48 15.70 -11.55 8.58
N LEU A 49 16.01 -10.99 7.40
CA LEU A 49 15.56 -9.63 7.05
C LEU A 49 14.03 -9.54 6.96
N SER A 50 13.39 -10.54 6.36
CA SER A 50 11.92 -10.61 6.25
C SER A 50 11.27 -10.68 7.63
N LYS A 51 11.82 -11.49 8.54
CA LYS A 51 11.38 -11.59 9.94
C LYS A 51 11.49 -10.24 10.65
N SER A 52 12.66 -9.59 10.56
CA SER A 52 12.88 -8.26 11.16
C SER A 52 11.92 -7.20 10.61
N ARG A 53 11.67 -7.20 9.29
CA ARG A 53 10.70 -6.28 8.67
C ARG A 53 9.28 -6.54 9.14
N MET A 54 8.89 -7.80 9.30
CA MET A 54 7.57 -8.18 9.78
C MET A 54 7.36 -7.75 11.24
N GLU A 55 8.34 -7.99 12.10
CA GLU A 55 8.32 -7.53 13.50
C GLU A 55 8.21 -6.00 13.60
N ALA A 56 8.93 -5.25 12.75
CA ALA A 56 8.84 -3.79 12.70
C ALA A 56 7.44 -3.30 12.27
N LEU A 57 6.86 -3.93 11.24
CA LEU A 57 5.50 -3.60 10.77
C LEU A 57 4.44 -3.93 11.82
N GLU A 58 4.60 -5.03 12.53
CA GLU A 58 3.71 -5.40 13.65
C GLU A 58 3.79 -4.38 14.78
N GLN A 59 5.00 -3.92 15.12
CA GLN A 59 5.21 -2.88 16.13
C GLN A 59 4.55 -1.56 15.74
N GLU A 60 4.72 -1.11 14.49
CA GLU A 60 4.07 0.10 13.98
C GLU A 60 2.55 -0.04 13.98
N ASN A 61 2.01 -1.20 13.57
CA ASN A 61 0.57 -1.46 13.64
C ASN A 61 0.03 -1.39 15.07
N GLN A 62 0.78 -1.93 16.04
CA GLN A 62 0.41 -1.85 17.45
C GLN A 62 0.43 -0.39 17.93
N GLN A 63 1.43 0.39 17.53
CA GLN A 63 1.52 1.82 17.86
C GLN A 63 0.33 2.61 17.28
N LEU A 64 0.01 2.41 15.99
CA LEU A 64 -1.13 3.07 15.34
C LEU A 64 -2.45 2.70 16.01
N ARG A 65 -2.63 1.43 16.41
CA ARG A 65 -3.81 0.99 17.16
C ARG A 65 -3.90 1.64 18.53
N GLY A 66 -2.76 1.84 19.20
CA GLY A 66 -2.67 2.59 20.46
C GLY A 66 -3.11 4.04 20.28
N LEU A 67 -2.51 4.75 19.32
CA LEU A 67 -2.87 6.13 19.00
C LEU A 67 -4.35 6.28 18.63
N PHE A 68 -4.89 5.34 17.86
CA PHE A 68 -6.32 5.32 17.53
C PHE A 68 -7.19 5.12 18.78
N HIS A 69 -6.77 4.24 19.69
CA HIS A 69 -7.46 4.03 20.96
C HIS A 69 -7.48 5.30 21.81
N ASP A 70 -6.38 6.08 21.80
CA ASP A 70 -6.25 7.33 22.55
C ASP A 70 -7.00 8.51 21.91
N MET A 71 -7.06 8.58 20.57
CA MET A 71 -7.79 9.63 19.86
C MET A 71 -9.30 9.45 19.91
N LYS A 72 -9.79 8.20 19.93
CA LYS A 72 -11.22 7.90 19.97
C LYS A 72 -11.98 8.57 21.12
N PRO A 73 -11.52 8.54 22.39
CA PRO A 73 -12.18 9.25 23.48
C PRO A 73 -12.11 10.77 23.32
N GLN A 74 -11.06 11.33 22.70
CA GLN A 74 -10.98 12.78 22.44
C GLN A 74 -12.05 13.22 21.46
N VAL A 75 -12.25 12.47 20.36
CA VAL A 75 -13.33 12.74 19.39
C VAL A 75 -14.70 12.59 20.04
N GLN A 76 -14.88 11.59 20.91
CA GLN A 76 -16.12 11.42 21.66
C GLN A 76 -16.37 12.59 22.61
N GLN A 77 -15.34 13.02 23.35
CA GLN A 77 -15.41 14.17 24.25
C GLN A 77 -15.76 15.46 23.49
N LEU A 78 -15.13 15.71 22.35
CA LEU A 78 -15.46 16.87 21.50
C LEU A 78 -16.90 16.82 21.01
N ARG A 79 -17.38 15.64 20.59
CA ARG A 79 -18.79 15.44 20.21
C ARG A 79 -19.73 15.74 21.37
N ASP A 80 -19.41 15.28 22.57
CA ASP A 80 -20.22 15.52 23.76
C ASP A 80 -20.23 17.00 24.15
N GLN A 81 -19.08 17.69 24.05
CA GLN A 81 -18.98 19.15 24.27
C GLN A 81 -19.83 19.95 23.28
N VAL A 82 -19.78 19.59 21.99
CA VAL A 82 -20.65 20.20 20.96
C VAL A 82 -22.13 19.95 21.26
N GLY A 83 -22.48 18.75 21.75
CA GLY A 83 -23.84 18.42 22.18
C GLY A 83 -24.32 19.31 23.34
N GLN A 84 -23.50 19.49 24.37
CA GLN A 84 -23.81 20.35 25.52
C GLN A 84 -23.95 21.82 25.12
N LEU A 85 -23.06 22.33 24.26
CA LEU A 85 -23.16 23.70 23.75
C LEU A 85 -24.44 23.89 22.95
N SER A 86 -24.79 22.94 22.08
CA SER A 86 -26.05 22.97 21.33
C SER A 86 -27.28 23.05 22.25
N GLU A 87 -27.32 22.23 23.32
CA GLU A 87 -28.41 22.24 24.29
C GLU A 87 -28.49 23.57 25.07
N SER A 88 -27.33 24.12 25.47
CA SER A 88 -27.29 25.43 26.14
C SER A 88 -27.84 26.55 25.25
N VAL A 89 -27.49 26.57 23.96
CA VAL A 89 -27.99 27.54 22.98
C VAL A 89 -29.49 27.40 22.79
N GLN A 90 -30.02 26.17 22.73
CA GLN A 90 -31.45 25.92 22.66
C GLN A 90 -32.19 26.47 23.90
N LEU A 91 -31.65 26.27 25.10
CA LEU A 91 -32.24 26.80 26.34
C LEU A 91 -32.25 28.34 26.37
N PHE A 92 -31.16 29.00 25.97
CA PHE A 92 -31.12 30.46 25.86
C PHE A 92 -32.16 30.98 24.86
N SER A 93 -32.31 30.33 23.71
CA SER A 93 -33.30 30.70 22.71
C SER A 93 -34.74 30.58 23.21
N HIS A 94 -35.04 29.57 24.04
CA HIS A 94 -36.36 29.41 24.68
C HIS A 94 -36.59 30.42 25.81
N GLN A 95 -35.54 30.83 26.53
CA GLN A 95 -35.64 31.86 27.57
C GLN A 95 -35.97 33.24 26.99
N GLU A 96 -35.37 33.62 25.85
CA GLU A 96 -35.70 34.89 25.16
C GLU A 96 -37.17 34.95 24.71
N GLN A 97 -37.74 33.83 24.24
CA GLN A 97 -39.16 33.78 23.84
C GLN A 97 -40.13 33.96 25.03
N GLN A 98 -39.76 33.57 26.25
CA GLN A 98 -40.61 33.76 27.43
C GLN A 98 -40.52 35.18 28.00
N ILE A 99 -39.36 35.85 27.89
CA ILE A 99 -39.16 37.22 28.39
C ILE A 99 -39.74 38.26 27.40
N GLY A 100 -39.79 37.96 26.10
CA GLY A 100 -40.40 38.82 25.08
C GLY A 100 -41.94 38.76 24.96
N GLY A 101 -42.61 37.87 25.68
CA GLY A 101 -44.09 37.69 25.60
C GLY A 101 -44.92 38.70 26.42
N GLY A 102 -44.27 39.58 27.18
CA GLY A 102 -44.89 40.48 28.15
C GLY A 102 -44.86 41.97 27.76
N GLY A 103 -45.37 42.32 26.59
CA GLY A 103 -45.83 43.70 26.31
C GLY A 103 -44.97 44.52 25.36
N GLY A 104 -45.57 44.89 24.23
CA GLY A 104 -45.04 45.93 23.34
C GLY A 104 -45.47 45.74 21.90
N GLY A 105 -46.41 46.55 21.44
CA GLY A 105 -47.04 46.47 20.13
C GLY A 105 -46.06 46.50 18.97
N GLY A 106 -46.48 45.86 17.88
CA GLY A 106 -45.61 45.50 16.77
C GLY A 106 -45.02 46.67 16.00
N PHE A 107 -43.86 46.38 15.42
CA PHE A 107 -43.41 46.91 14.14
C PHE A 107 -42.33 45.95 13.64
N GLY A 108 -42.48 45.45 12.41
CA GLY A 108 -41.40 44.74 11.71
C GLY A 108 -41.59 43.24 11.51
N GLN A 109 -42.63 42.83 10.79
CA GLN A 109 -42.47 41.69 9.88
C GLN A 109 -41.42 42.08 8.84
N SER A 110 -40.20 41.56 8.98
CA SER A 110 -39.27 41.48 7.85
C SER A 110 -38.31 40.31 8.04
N MET A 111 -38.60 39.27 7.24
CA MET A 111 -37.62 38.67 6.35
C MET A 111 -36.39 38.02 6.99
N LEU A 112 -36.60 37.00 7.82
CA LEU A 112 -35.64 35.91 7.94
C LEU A 112 -36.41 34.58 7.82
N GLY A 113 -36.62 34.17 6.57
CA GLY A 113 -36.93 32.81 6.24
C GLY A 113 -35.78 31.93 6.69
N TYR A 114 -36.01 31.21 7.77
CA TYR A 114 -35.21 30.08 8.21
C TYR A 114 -35.08 29.12 7.01
N MET A 115 -33.88 29.01 6.45
CA MET A 115 -33.52 27.81 5.71
C MET A 115 -33.44 26.69 6.74
N ASP A 116 -34.53 25.93 6.83
CA ASP A 116 -34.56 24.58 7.37
C ASP A 116 -33.59 23.73 6.52
N MET A 117 -32.31 23.74 6.89
CA MET A 117 -31.34 22.76 6.44
C MET A 117 -31.65 21.47 7.20
N GLY A 118 -32.66 20.76 6.69
CA GLY A 118 -32.98 19.41 7.11
C GLY A 118 -31.70 18.58 7.22
N SER A 119 -31.59 17.87 8.34
CA SER A 119 -30.60 16.84 8.61
C SER A 119 -30.20 16.11 7.33
N PRO A 120 -28.91 16.10 6.91
CA PRO A 120 -28.45 15.04 6.06
C PRO A 120 -28.52 13.78 6.89
N ASN A 121 -29.56 12.98 6.61
CA ASN A 121 -29.65 11.59 7.01
C ASN A 121 -28.33 10.92 6.59
N TYR A 122 -27.40 10.78 7.54
CA TYR A 122 -26.20 9.97 7.39
C TYR A 122 -26.66 8.52 7.38
N GLN A 123 -27.23 8.12 6.24
CA GLN A 123 -27.59 6.77 5.97
C GLN A 123 -26.29 6.02 5.78
N TYR A 124 -25.91 5.27 6.82
CA TYR A 124 -24.78 4.38 6.85
C TYR A 124 -24.93 3.35 5.72
N TYR A 125 -24.31 3.62 4.57
CA TYR A 125 -24.19 2.63 3.50
C TYR A 125 -23.07 1.67 3.91
N PRO A 126 -23.34 0.35 4.04
CA PRO A 126 -22.26 -0.62 4.12
C PRO A 126 -21.51 -0.60 2.79
N GLN A 127 -20.22 -0.28 2.87
CA GLN A 127 -19.29 -0.27 1.74
C GLN A 127 -19.15 -1.69 1.20
N GLN A 128 -19.98 -2.07 0.21
CA GLN A 128 -19.67 -3.21 -0.64
C GLN A 128 -18.58 -2.78 -1.61
N GLN A 129 -17.40 -3.38 -1.39
CA GLN A 129 -16.26 -3.33 -2.28
C GLN A 129 -16.67 -3.75 -3.69
N LEU A 130 -16.70 -2.81 -4.62
CA LEU A 130 -16.64 -3.11 -6.05
C LEU A 130 -15.35 -2.49 -6.58
N TYR A 131 -14.32 -3.33 -6.67
CA TYR A 131 -13.16 -3.12 -7.52
C TYR A 131 -13.65 -2.91 -8.96
N ARG A 132 -13.68 -1.65 -9.40
CA ARG A 132 -13.80 -1.31 -10.81
C ARG A 132 -12.41 -0.91 -11.30
N ASN A 133 -11.81 -1.80 -12.07
CA ASN A 133 -10.56 -1.57 -12.77
C ASN A 133 -10.79 -0.50 -13.84
N ASP A 134 -10.33 0.72 -13.61
CA ASP A 134 -10.19 1.70 -14.68
C ASP A 134 -8.77 1.65 -15.24
N SER A 135 -8.74 1.28 -16.52
CA SER A 135 -7.61 1.29 -17.44
C SER A 135 -7.20 2.72 -17.71
N TYR A 136 -6.02 3.14 -17.26
CA TYR A 136 -5.44 4.42 -17.63
C TYR A 136 -4.59 4.25 -18.89
N ASP A 137 -5.03 4.96 -19.93
CA ASP A 137 -4.36 5.20 -21.20
C ASP A 137 -3.27 6.26 -21.00
N GLU A 138 -2.04 5.96 -21.45
CA GLU A 138 -0.86 6.80 -21.26
C GLU A 138 -0.86 7.99 -22.22
N GLY A 139 -1.21 9.18 -21.70
CA GLY A 139 -0.98 10.45 -22.37
C GLY A 139 0.41 10.99 -22.07
N ALA A 140 1.32 10.89 -23.04
CA ALA A 140 2.61 11.57 -23.04
C ALA A 140 2.43 13.09 -22.94
N GLY A 141 2.95 13.70 -21.88
CA GLY A 141 2.93 15.14 -21.64
C GLY A 141 4.32 15.68 -21.33
N GLU A 142 4.69 16.73 -22.05
CA GLU A 142 6.03 17.28 -22.26
C GLU A 142 6.72 17.76 -20.98
N GLY A 143 8.01 17.44 -20.87
CA GLY A 143 8.91 17.95 -19.84
C GLY A 143 9.49 19.31 -20.25
N GLY A 144 9.23 20.32 -19.43
CA GLY A 144 9.87 21.63 -19.45
C GLY A 144 9.31 22.46 -18.30
N ASP A 145 10.17 23.19 -17.60
CA ASP A 145 9.83 24.29 -16.66
C ASP A 145 9.88 24.03 -15.14
N HIS A 146 10.29 22.85 -14.66
CA HIS A 146 10.35 22.61 -13.20
C HIS A 146 11.54 23.24 -12.45
N GLU A 147 12.56 23.74 -13.16
CA GLU A 147 13.74 24.35 -12.54
C GLU A 147 13.52 25.82 -12.12
N VAL A 148 12.55 26.50 -12.75
CA VAL A 148 12.25 27.91 -12.45
C VAL A 148 11.44 28.03 -11.15
N ASP A 149 10.57 27.08 -10.85
CA ASP A 149 9.77 27.04 -9.62
C ASP A 149 10.60 26.73 -8.37
N MET A 150 11.62 25.87 -8.48
CA MET A 150 12.49 25.54 -7.34
C MET A 150 13.36 26.74 -6.91
N ARG A 151 13.74 27.61 -7.86
CA ARG A 151 14.42 28.88 -7.56
C ARG A 151 13.50 29.93 -6.93
N ALA A 152 12.22 29.96 -7.31
CA ALA A 152 11.24 30.87 -6.70
C ALA A 152 10.93 30.49 -5.24
N ALA A 153 10.84 29.19 -4.92
CA ALA A 153 10.60 28.69 -3.57
C ALA A 153 11.72 29.06 -2.58
N LEU A 154 12.99 28.90 -2.97
CA LEU A 154 14.15 29.24 -2.13
C LEU A 154 14.33 30.76 -1.89
N ALA A 155 13.77 31.61 -2.77
CA ALA A 155 13.78 33.06 -2.59
C ALA A 155 12.73 33.54 -1.58
N MET A 156 11.64 32.79 -1.40
CA MET A 156 10.58 33.08 -0.43
C MET A 156 11.02 32.71 1.00
N GLU A 157 11.74 31.60 1.16
CA GLU A 157 12.22 31.10 2.45
C GLU A 157 13.25 32.04 3.13
N ARG A 158 14.08 32.75 2.34
CA ARG A 158 14.97 33.78 2.87
C ARG A 158 14.24 35.02 3.42
N ARG A 159 13.01 35.29 2.96
CA ARG A 159 12.24 36.46 3.40
C ARG A 159 11.61 36.23 4.77
N ASN A 160 11.11 35.02 5.04
CA ASN A 160 10.53 34.66 6.35
C ASN A 160 11.58 34.61 7.47
N ASN A 161 12.82 34.23 7.18
CA ASN A 161 13.88 34.19 8.19
C ASN A 161 14.44 35.58 8.59
N SER A 162 14.06 36.66 7.89
CA SER A 162 14.54 38.03 8.21
C SER A 162 13.60 38.82 9.13
N ILE A 163 12.35 38.39 9.30
CA ILE A 163 11.34 39.12 10.09
C ILE A 163 11.43 38.79 11.60
N GLY A 164 12.13 37.71 11.98
CA GLY A 164 12.24 37.25 13.36
C GLY A 164 13.32 37.90 14.24
N ALA A 165 14.13 38.83 13.73
CA ALA A 165 15.34 39.29 14.43
C ALA A 165 15.31 40.74 14.98
N GLU A 166 14.26 41.54 14.73
CA GLU A 166 14.27 42.97 15.11
C GLU A 166 13.37 43.37 16.30
N SER A 167 12.72 42.43 17.00
CA SER A 167 11.76 42.76 18.07
C SER A 167 12.19 42.34 19.48
N MET A 168 13.48 42.49 19.81
CA MET A 168 13.95 42.35 21.19
C MET A 168 15.09 43.34 21.42
N ILE A 169 14.81 44.54 21.95
CA ILE A 169 15.64 45.39 22.83
C ILE A 169 14.93 46.74 22.96
N SER A 170 14.22 46.94 24.08
CA SER A 170 14.21 48.19 24.89
C SER A 170 12.90 48.32 25.68
N ASN A 171 12.94 47.97 26.97
CA ASN A 171 12.18 48.72 27.97
C ASN A 171 12.84 48.59 29.34
N GLY A 172 13.72 49.54 29.64
CA GLY A 172 14.23 49.81 30.99
C GLY A 172 13.32 50.84 31.66
N GLY A 173 12.58 50.41 32.67
CA GLY A 173 11.74 51.29 33.49
C GLY A 173 12.51 52.02 34.58
N ALA A 174 12.01 53.18 34.98
CA ALA A 174 12.27 53.78 36.28
C ALA A 174 11.09 54.65 36.75
N GLY A 175 10.40 54.15 37.77
CA GLY A 175 9.96 54.96 38.93
C GLY A 175 8.61 55.68 38.85
N GLY A 176 7.67 55.25 39.71
CA GLY A 176 6.64 56.15 40.21
C GLY A 176 5.34 55.53 40.71
N GLY A 177 5.32 55.03 41.95
CA GLY A 177 4.24 55.23 42.93
C GLY A 177 2.87 54.55 42.75
N GLY A 178 2.45 53.82 43.80
CA GLY A 178 1.04 53.70 44.17
C GLY A 178 0.55 52.28 44.51
N PRO A 179 0.10 52.00 45.76
CA PRO A 179 -0.55 50.75 46.10
C PRO A 179 -2.03 50.84 45.75
N GLY A 180 -2.43 50.21 44.64
CA GLY A 180 -3.81 50.14 44.19
C GLY A 180 -4.18 48.69 43.86
N VAL A 181 -4.72 47.97 44.83
CA VAL A 181 -5.34 46.65 44.63
C VAL A 181 -6.65 46.83 43.86
N ARG A 182 -6.53 47.02 42.55
CA ARG A 182 -7.56 46.87 41.52
C ARG A 182 -6.84 46.47 40.23
N GLY A 183 -6.32 45.23 40.19
CA GLY A 183 -5.99 44.60 38.91
C GLY A 183 -7.27 44.57 38.09
N SER A 184 -7.29 45.34 37.02
CA SER A 184 -8.50 45.67 36.29
C SER A 184 -8.93 44.45 35.48
N VAL A 185 -10.24 44.18 35.40
CA VAL A 185 -10.80 43.18 34.46
C VAL A 185 -10.27 43.42 33.03
N ALA A 186 -9.90 44.66 32.71
CA ALA A 186 -9.24 45.04 31.46
C ALA A 186 -7.86 44.38 31.26
N ASP A 187 -7.02 44.31 32.29
CA ASP A 187 -5.67 43.72 32.19
C ASP A 187 -5.76 42.20 31.95
N THR A 188 -6.73 41.55 32.59
CA THR A 188 -7.03 40.13 32.34
C THR A 188 -7.61 39.89 30.95
N GLN A 189 -8.41 40.83 30.44
CA GLN A 189 -8.97 40.75 29.10
C GLN A 189 -7.89 40.92 28.02
N GLU A 190 -6.94 41.84 28.23
CA GLU A 190 -5.80 42.06 27.33
C GLU A 190 -4.88 40.83 27.27
N LEU A 191 -4.60 40.21 28.43
CA LEU A 191 -3.84 38.95 28.48
C LEU A 191 -4.53 37.82 27.69
N LEU A 192 -5.83 37.64 27.87
CA LEU A 192 -6.60 36.61 27.16
C LEU A 192 -6.64 36.84 25.64
N ILE A 193 -6.65 38.11 25.20
CA ILE A 193 -6.57 38.46 23.79
C ILE A 193 -5.18 38.09 23.25
N SER A 194 -4.10 38.45 23.95
CA SER A 194 -2.74 38.12 23.54
C SER A 194 -2.50 36.60 23.46
N GLU A 195 -3.04 35.82 24.39
CA GLU A 195 -2.92 34.36 24.36
C GLU A 195 -3.78 33.75 23.24
N ASN A 196 -4.95 34.30 22.94
CA ASN A 196 -5.75 33.87 21.78
C ASN A 196 -5.03 34.14 20.46
N GLU A 197 -4.41 35.31 20.31
CA GLU A 197 -3.63 35.63 19.11
C GLU A 197 -2.42 34.71 18.97
N ARG A 198 -1.74 34.40 20.08
CA ARG A 198 -0.65 33.43 20.10
C ARG A 198 -1.12 32.03 19.71
N ILE A 199 -2.21 31.53 20.30
CA ILE A 199 -2.79 30.22 19.96
C ILE A 199 -3.20 30.18 18.49
N ARG A 200 -3.80 31.25 17.96
CA ARG A 200 -4.13 31.32 16.52
C ARG A 200 -2.88 31.23 15.65
N SER A 201 -1.81 31.95 15.99
CA SER A 201 -0.54 31.87 15.26
C SER A 201 0.10 30.47 15.32
N GLU A 202 0.05 29.82 16.48
CA GLU A 202 0.52 28.44 16.65
C GLU A 202 -0.34 27.46 15.81
N LEU A 203 -1.66 27.64 15.80
CA LEU A 203 -2.58 26.83 14.99
C LEU A 203 -2.33 27.00 13.49
N GLU A 204 -2.12 28.23 13.01
CA GLU A 204 -1.77 28.50 11.62
C GLU A 204 -0.45 27.83 11.23
N THR A 205 0.56 27.90 12.12
CA THR A 205 1.87 27.27 11.91
C THR A 205 1.76 25.74 11.90
N LEU A 206 1.01 25.15 12.84
CA LEU A 206 0.75 23.71 12.88
C LEU A 206 -0.05 23.24 11.66
N THR A 207 -1.03 24.03 11.21
CA THR A 207 -1.83 23.73 10.01
C THR A 207 -0.94 23.74 8.77
N ALA A 208 -0.04 24.71 8.62
CA ALA A 208 0.94 24.75 7.55
C ALA A 208 1.92 23.55 7.64
N GLY A 209 2.34 23.17 8.85
CA GLY A 209 3.16 22.00 9.10
C GLY A 209 2.48 20.69 8.70
N LEU A 210 1.21 20.53 9.03
CA LEU A 210 0.39 19.37 8.64
C LEU A 210 0.26 19.26 7.13
N ALA A 211 -0.06 20.35 6.43
CA ALA A 211 -0.14 20.37 4.97
C ALA A 211 1.21 19.99 4.32
N SER A 212 2.33 20.45 4.88
CA SER A 212 3.67 20.08 4.41
C SER A 212 3.97 18.59 4.60
N LEU A 213 3.59 18.02 5.76
CA LEU A 213 3.76 16.59 6.04
C LEU A 213 2.88 15.72 5.14
N GLU A 214 1.64 16.13 4.89
CA GLU A 214 0.74 15.44 3.96
C GLU A 214 1.34 15.38 2.55
N LEU A 215 1.91 16.49 2.07
CA LEU A 215 2.59 16.52 0.77
C LEU A 215 3.82 15.61 0.75
N LYS A 216 4.68 15.65 1.78
CA LYS A 216 5.86 14.79 1.90
C LYS A 216 5.48 13.31 1.94
N GLN A 217 4.44 12.96 2.68
CA GLN A 217 3.91 11.62 2.76
C GLN A 217 3.39 11.15 1.40
N ASN A 218 2.61 11.99 0.71
CA ASN A 218 2.11 11.68 -0.63
C ASN A 218 3.26 11.47 -1.63
N MET A 219 4.31 12.28 -1.59
CA MET A 219 5.50 12.10 -2.43
C MET A 219 6.26 10.80 -2.09
N ALA A 220 6.42 10.49 -0.80
CA ALA A 220 7.07 9.25 -0.36
C ALA A 220 6.29 8.02 -0.83
N ILE A 221 4.96 8.03 -0.67
CA ILE A 221 4.08 6.96 -1.14
C ILE A 221 4.16 6.81 -2.66
N MET A 222 4.13 7.91 -3.43
CA MET A 222 4.24 7.86 -4.89
C MET A 222 5.58 7.27 -5.34
N THR A 223 6.68 7.64 -4.69
CA THR A 223 8.02 7.13 -5.01
C THR A 223 8.13 5.64 -4.71
N GLU A 224 7.62 5.18 -3.56
CA GLU A 224 7.61 3.77 -3.21
C GLU A 224 6.68 2.97 -4.14
N SER A 225 5.53 3.53 -4.53
CA SER A 225 4.62 2.92 -5.50
C SER A 225 5.31 2.70 -6.85
N MET A 226 6.02 3.72 -7.37
CA MET A 226 6.78 3.60 -8.60
C MET A 226 7.85 2.50 -8.50
N ARG A 227 8.59 2.47 -7.40
CA ARG A 227 9.62 1.45 -7.16
C ARG A 227 9.04 0.03 -7.10
N LEU A 228 7.92 -0.15 -6.40
CA LEU A 228 7.22 -1.44 -6.31
C LEU A 228 6.67 -1.87 -7.68
N GLN A 229 6.21 -0.93 -8.50
CA GLN A 229 5.78 -1.22 -9.86
C GLN A 229 6.94 -1.75 -10.72
N GLU A 230 8.14 -1.17 -10.62
CA GLU A 230 9.33 -1.67 -11.32
C GLU A 230 9.70 -3.09 -10.87
N GLU A 231 9.68 -3.35 -9.56
CA GLU A 231 9.94 -4.68 -9.00
C GLU A 231 8.91 -5.71 -9.51
N VAL A 232 7.62 -5.35 -9.56
CA VAL A 232 6.55 -6.22 -10.07
C VAL A 232 6.68 -6.46 -11.57
N GLN A 233 7.04 -5.45 -12.36
CA GLN A 233 7.28 -5.59 -13.80
C GLN A 233 8.47 -6.51 -14.07
N SER A 234 9.55 -6.37 -13.31
CA SER A 234 10.71 -7.26 -13.34
C SER A 234 10.33 -8.71 -13.03
N LEU A 235 9.56 -8.95 -11.96
CA LEU A 235 9.06 -10.28 -11.61
C LEU A 235 8.19 -10.89 -12.71
N ARG A 236 7.34 -10.08 -13.38
CA ARG A 236 6.52 -10.54 -14.50
C ARG A 236 7.39 -10.96 -15.70
N ALA A 237 8.45 -10.23 -15.99
CA ALA A 237 9.39 -10.57 -17.05
C ALA A 237 10.10 -11.92 -16.77
N VAL A 238 10.57 -12.13 -15.53
CA VAL A 238 11.18 -13.40 -15.10
C VAL A 238 10.18 -14.56 -15.21
N CYS A 239 8.95 -14.39 -14.72
CA CYS A 239 7.89 -15.40 -14.83
C CYS A 239 7.58 -15.76 -16.29
N HIS A 240 7.57 -14.76 -17.18
CA HIS A 240 7.38 -15.01 -18.61
C HIS A 240 8.55 -15.81 -19.20
N GLY A 241 9.79 -15.47 -18.83
CA GLY A 241 10.98 -16.23 -19.21
C GLY A 241 10.94 -17.69 -18.76
N LEU A 242 10.59 -17.95 -17.48
CA LEU A 242 10.45 -19.30 -16.94
C LEU A 242 9.35 -20.10 -17.69
N ARG A 243 8.23 -19.46 -18.02
CA ARG A 243 7.18 -20.09 -18.83
C ARG A 243 7.68 -20.49 -20.21
N MET A 244 8.46 -19.62 -20.87
CA MET A 244 9.05 -19.92 -22.18
C MET A 244 10.07 -21.06 -22.09
N GLN A 245 10.91 -21.07 -21.05
CA GLN A 245 11.85 -22.16 -20.80
C GLN A 245 11.14 -23.50 -20.57
N MET A 246 10.08 -23.51 -19.76
CA MET A 246 9.25 -24.70 -19.54
C MET A 246 8.61 -25.18 -20.84
N HIS A 247 8.04 -24.26 -21.64
CA HIS A 247 7.44 -24.59 -22.92
C HIS A 247 8.46 -25.17 -23.91
N TYR A 248 9.67 -24.61 -23.95
CA TYR A 248 10.76 -25.12 -24.77
C TYR A 248 11.11 -26.58 -24.40
N LEU A 249 11.28 -26.87 -23.11
CA LEU A 249 11.56 -28.23 -22.63
C LEU A 249 10.44 -29.21 -22.97
N LEU A 250 9.17 -28.78 -22.87
CA LEU A 250 8.02 -29.61 -23.24
C LEU A 250 7.97 -29.89 -24.75
N LEU A 251 8.28 -28.89 -25.59
CA LEU A 251 8.37 -29.09 -27.05
C LEU A 251 9.53 -30.00 -27.42
N GLU A 252 10.68 -29.84 -26.77
CA GLU A 252 11.87 -30.67 -27.04
C GLU A 252 11.64 -32.13 -26.63
N GLN A 253 10.98 -32.36 -25.48
CA GLN A 253 10.57 -33.69 -25.04
C GLN A 253 9.55 -34.32 -26.00
N GLN A 254 8.60 -33.53 -26.51
CA GLN A 254 7.63 -34.00 -27.51
C GLN A 254 8.32 -34.31 -28.85
N ASN A 255 9.23 -33.46 -29.32
CA ASN A 255 9.98 -33.68 -30.56
C ASN A 255 10.86 -34.95 -30.47
N ASN A 256 11.53 -35.16 -29.33
CA ASN A 256 12.33 -36.36 -29.10
C ASN A 256 11.47 -37.65 -29.01
N ARG A 257 10.20 -37.51 -28.61
CA ARG A 257 9.21 -38.60 -28.63
C ARG A 257 8.62 -38.91 -30.00
N HIS A 258 8.69 -37.97 -30.95
CA HIS A 258 8.17 -38.15 -32.31
C HIS A 258 9.26 -38.51 -33.33
N HIS A 259 10.49 -38.83 -32.89
CA HIS A 259 11.47 -39.45 -33.77
C HIS A 259 10.95 -40.85 -34.19
N PRO A 260 10.64 -41.08 -35.49
CA PRO A 260 10.16 -42.39 -35.92
C PRO A 260 11.28 -43.42 -35.70
N PRO A 261 10.96 -44.67 -35.29
CA PRO A 261 11.96 -45.72 -35.22
C PRO A 261 12.57 -45.88 -36.62
N GLY A 262 13.89 -45.76 -36.71
CA GLY A 262 14.62 -45.95 -37.96
C GLY A 262 14.31 -47.31 -38.59
N PRO A 263 14.44 -47.45 -39.92
CA PRO A 263 14.10 -48.68 -40.63
C PRO A 263 14.86 -49.87 -40.05
N PRO A 264 14.20 -51.04 -39.88
CA PRO A 264 14.83 -52.21 -39.31
C PRO A 264 15.99 -52.69 -40.20
N PRO A 265 17.09 -53.21 -39.60
CA PRO A 265 18.20 -53.75 -40.36
C PRO A 265 17.74 -54.93 -41.22
N PRO A 266 18.21 -55.03 -42.49
CA PRO A 266 17.81 -56.11 -43.37
C PRO A 266 18.53 -57.39 -42.95
N GLY A 267 17.82 -58.35 -42.35
CA GLY A 267 18.42 -59.66 -42.12
C GLY A 267 17.85 -60.58 -41.03
N SER A 268 16.54 -60.63 -40.78
CA SER A 268 15.99 -61.71 -39.92
C SER A 268 14.72 -62.32 -40.53
N PRO A 269 14.69 -63.65 -40.73
CA PRO A 269 13.61 -64.31 -41.45
C PRO A 269 12.37 -64.51 -40.58
N ALA A 270 11.23 -64.41 -41.26
CA ALA A 270 9.89 -64.61 -40.74
C ALA A 270 9.62 -66.07 -40.34
N GLY A 271 8.96 -66.23 -39.20
CA GLY A 271 8.18 -67.40 -38.79
C GLY A 271 7.41 -66.97 -37.53
N GLY A 272 6.10 -67.04 -37.41
CA GLY A 272 5.09 -67.82 -38.09
C GLY A 272 4.16 -68.33 -36.98
N ASN A 273 2.97 -67.74 -36.83
CA ASN A 273 1.72 -68.47 -36.57
C ASN A 273 0.55 -67.54 -36.25
N ALA A 274 -0.55 -67.81 -36.95
CA ALA A 274 -1.89 -67.34 -36.68
C ALA A 274 -2.62 -68.30 -35.74
N ASN A 275 -3.40 -67.78 -34.79
CA ASN A 275 -4.70 -68.28 -34.26
C ASN A 275 -5.04 -67.46 -32.98
N MET A 276 -6.27 -67.25 -32.50
CA MET A 276 -7.63 -67.68 -32.82
C MET A 276 -8.60 -66.75 -32.04
N GLN A 277 -9.76 -66.45 -32.64
CA GLN A 277 -11.09 -66.15 -32.03
C GLN A 277 -11.19 -65.67 -30.57
N GLN A 278 -11.93 -64.57 -30.34
CA GLN A 278 -13.33 -64.67 -29.86
C GLN A 278 -14.04 -63.32 -29.83
N ALA A 279 -15.18 -63.29 -30.51
CA ALA A 279 -16.22 -62.28 -30.42
C ALA A 279 -17.42 -62.89 -29.65
N MET A 280 -17.85 -62.24 -28.57
CA MET A 280 -19.18 -62.33 -27.94
C MET A 280 -19.39 -61.01 -27.17
N LYS A 281 -20.26 -60.10 -27.61
CA LYS A 281 -21.71 -59.97 -27.33
C LYS A 281 -22.08 -59.57 -25.88
N GLY A 282 -22.79 -58.44 -25.79
CA GLY A 282 -23.55 -57.93 -24.62
C GLY A 282 -23.11 -56.50 -24.29
N GLY A 283 -23.85 -55.40 -24.52
CA GLY A 283 -25.30 -55.20 -24.61
C GLY A 283 -25.79 -54.52 -23.33
N SER A 284 -26.05 -53.20 -23.38
CA SER A 284 -27.21 -52.48 -22.77
C SER A 284 -26.91 -51.02 -22.37
N ASN A 285 -27.56 -50.10 -23.10
CA ASN A 285 -28.36 -48.94 -22.66
C ASN A 285 -27.82 -47.93 -21.62
N SER A 286 -27.69 -46.67 -22.06
CA SER A 286 -28.45 -45.47 -21.59
C SER A 286 -27.90 -44.24 -22.35
N ALA A 287 -28.65 -43.62 -23.27
CA ALA A 287 -29.76 -42.68 -23.10
C ALA A 287 -29.33 -41.24 -22.73
N GLY A 288 -29.70 -40.28 -23.60
CA GLY A 288 -29.59 -38.82 -23.44
C GLY A 288 -28.45 -38.23 -24.29
N GLY A 289 -28.65 -37.63 -25.47
CA GLY A 289 -29.56 -36.51 -25.79
C GLY A 289 -28.87 -35.19 -25.40
N GLY A 290 -28.62 -34.20 -26.24
CA GLY A 290 -28.90 -33.92 -27.65
C GLY A 290 -28.35 -32.52 -27.99
N GLY A 291 -28.57 -32.07 -29.23
CA GLY A 291 -28.36 -30.68 -29.70
C GLY A 291 -26.92 -30.40 -30.13
N GLY A 292 -26.62 -30.26 -31.42
CA GLY A 292 -27.01 -29.12 -32.26
C GLY A 292 -25.73 -28.30 -32.46
N GLY A 293 -25.04 -28.37 -33.59
CA GLY A 293 -25.40 -27.70 -34.83
C GLY A 293 -24.26 -26.72 -35.14
N GLY A 294 -23.74 -26.68 -36.36
CA GLY A 294 -22.72 -25.68 -36.72
C GLY A 294 -21.78 -26.10 -37.83
N SER A 295 -22.23 -25.87 -39.06
CA SER A 295 -21.52 -25.94 -40.33
C SER A 295 -20.20 -25.16 -40.35
N GLY A 296 -19.25 -25.61 -41.18
CA GLY A 296 -18.12 -24.76 -41.60
C GLY A 296 -16.99 -25.54 -42.24
N GLY A 297 -17.20 -26.02 -43.46
CA GLY A 297 -16.18 -26.68 -44.28
C GLY A 297 -15.04 -25.73 -44.66
N GLY A 298 -13.87 -26.32 -44.89
CA GLY A 298 -12.59 -25.64 -44.99
C GLY A 298 -12.34 -24.85 -46.28
N ARG A 299 -11.17 -24.20 -46.30
CA ARG A 299 -10.23 -24.24 -47.42
C ARG A 299 -8.83 -23.76 -46.96
N PRO A 300 -7.73 -24.31 -47.54
CA PRO A 300 -6.36 -24.04 -47.12
C PRO A 300 -5.69 -23.00 -48.04
N LEU A 301 -4.76 -22.19 -47.54
CA LEU A 301 -3.76 -21.52 -48.36
C LEU A 301 -2.46 -21.27 -47.56
N SER A 302 -1.35 -21.68 -48.17
CA SER A 302 0.03 -21.42 -47.77
C SER A 302 0.39 -19.92 -47.82
N THR A 303 1.50 -19.60 -47.13
CA THR A 303 2.60 -18.70 -47.54
C THR A 303 2.87 -17.54 -46.57
N SER A 304 4.18 -17.37 -46.29
CA SER A 304 4.88 -16.18 -45.77
C SER A 304 4.71 -15.81 -44.29
N GLY A 305 5.76 -16.09 -43.50
CA GLY A 305 5.93 -15.57 -42.13
C GLY A 305 6.63 -14.20 -42.07
N PRO A 306 6.95 -13.72 -40.86
CA PRO A 306 8.05 -12.78 -40.66
C PRO A 306 9.03 -13.18 -39.53
N LEU A 307 10.30 -13.21 -39.92
CA LEU A 307 11.54 -12.76 -39.27
C LEU A 307 11.62 -12.60 -37.73
N ARG A 308 12.58 -13.33 -37.17
CA ARG A 308 13.23 -13.14 -35.86
C ARG A 308 13.94 -11.77 -35.77
N PRO A 309 13.93 -11.10 -34.60
CA PRO A 309 14.98 -10.15 -34.24
C PRO A 309 16.23 -10.87 -33.72
N ARG A 310 17.37 -10.53 -34.32
CA ARG A 310 18.71 -10.96 -33.98
C ARG A 310 19.29 -9.96 -32.98
N PHE A 311 19.40 -10.31 -31.70
CA PHE A 311 20.23 -9.56 -30.76
C PHE A 311 21.70 -9.89 -31.05
N SER A 312 22.47 -8.86 -31.41
CA SER A 312 23.92 -8.89 -31.46
C SER A 312 24.43 -7.64 -30.73
N ASP A 313 25.27 -7.92 -29.75
CA ASP A 313 26.28 -7.12 -29.05
C ASP A 313 26.59 -5.69 -29.54
N GLY A 314 26.86 -4.79 -28.60
CA GLY A 314 27.50 -3.53 -28.94
C GLY A 314 27.71 -2.56 -27.77
N LEU A 315 28.68 -2.87 -26.91
CA LEU A 315 29.29 -1.97 -25.94
C LEU A 315 29.67 -0.61 -26.56
N GLY A 316 29.19 0.49 -25.98
CA GLY A 316 29.69 1.86 -26.21
C GLY A 316 29.59 2.65 -24.90
N ARG A 317 30.55 2.51 -23.99
CA ARG A 317 31.82 3.27 -23.91
C ARG A 317 31.58 4.72 -23.50
N GLN A 318 31.79 4.94 -22.21
CA GLN A 318 31.97 6.21 -21.51
C GLN A 318 33.11 7.01 -22.18
N GLU A 319 32.85 8.26 -22.54
CA GLU A 319 33.86 9.33 -22.56
C GLU A 319 33.17 10.65 -22.19
N THR A 320 33.26 11.05 -20.93
CA THR A 320 33.20 12.46 -20.54
C THR A 320 34.58 12.88 -20.07
N LYS A 321 35.16 13.82 -20.81
CA LYS A 321 36.49 14.37 -20.60
C LYS A 321 36.31 15.89 -20.52
N LEU A 322 36.85 16.44 -19.42
CA LEU A 322 37.21 17.84 -19.14
C LEU A 322 36.06 18.83 -18.92
#